data_AF-A0A7V7DPU6-F1
#
_entry.id   AF-A0A7V7DPU6-F1
#
_cell.length_a   1.000
_cell.length_b   1.000
_cell.length_c   1.000
_cell.angle_alpha   90.00
_cell.angle_beta   90.00
_cell.angle_gamma   90.00
#
_symmetry.space_group_name_H-M   'P 1'
#
loop_
_entity.id
_entity.type
_entity.pdbx_description
1 polymer ?
#
loop_
_entity_poly.entity_id
_entity_poly.type
_entity_poly.pdbx_seq_one_letter_code
_entity_poly.pdbx_strand_id
1 'polypeptide(L)'
;MANVEKVSIALTQEMAAEVRAAVERGEYGSVSEVVRDALRDWRMRRTVDALEIEELRRLVAEGIDSGPGLDAGLVFDRLRARFGGTTA
;
A
#
# COMPACT_ATOMS: atom_id res chain seq x y z
N MET A 1 -16.73 -21.72 -18.81
CA MET A 1 -15.32 -22.05 -18.51
C MET A 1 -14.56 -20.75 -18.50
N ALA A 2 -13.93 -20.37 -17.38
CA ALA A 2 -13.15 -19.13 -17.34
C ALA A 2 -11.97 -19.26 -18.31
N ASN A 3 -11.82 -18.32 -19.24
CA ASN A 3 -10.70 -18.29 -20.17
C ASN A 3 -9.40 -18.11 -19.37
N VAL A 4 -8.61 -19.16 -19.26
CA VAL A 4 -7.26 -19.11 -18.69
C VAL A 4 -6.27 -18.97 -19.82
N GLU A 5 -5.53 -17.87 -19.83
CA GLU A 5 -4.42 -17.63 -20.75
C GLU A 5 -3.12 -18.19 -20.16
N LYS A 6 -2.32 -18.89 -20.98
CA LYS A 6 -1.00 -19.40 -20.57
C LYS A 6 0.05 -18.33 -20.82
N VAL A 7 0.74 -17.93 -19.75
CA VAL A 7 1.85 -16.97 -19.81
C VAL A 7 3.14 -17.70 -19.43
N SER A 8 4.19 -17.53 -20.25
CA SER A 8 5.55 -17.98 -19.92
C SER A 8 6.28 -16.87 -19.17
N ILE A 9 6.82 -17.17 -17.99
CA ILE A 9 7.52 -16.21 -17.14
C ILE A 9 8.86 -16.78 -16.70
N ALA A 10 9.87 -15.92 -16.56
CA ALA A 10 11.13 -16.27 -15.94
C ALA A 10 11.06 -15.96 -14.44
N LEU A 11 11.38 -16.96 -13.62
CA LEU A 11 11.57 -16.79 -12.18
C LEU A 11 13.04 -17.01 -11.85
N THR A 12 13.52 -16.37 -10.77
CA THR A 12 14.83 -16.73 -10.21
C THR A 12 14.81 -18.18 -9.76
N GLN A 13 15.99 -18.80 -9.65
CA GLN A 13 16.09 -20.19 -9.21
C GLN A 13 15.46 -20.41 -7.83
N GLU A 14 15.67 -19.46 -6.92
CA GLU A 14 15.11 -19.43 -5.58
C GLU A 14 13.57 -19.37 -5.60
N MET A 15 12.98 -18.39 -6.31
CA MET A 15 11.53 -18.29 -6.44
C MET A 15 10.91 -19.54 -7.06
N ALA A 16 11.56 -20.11 -8.08
CA ALA A 16 11.08 -21.34 -8.70
C ALA A 16 11.13 -22.54 -7.72
N ALA A 17 12.12 -22.58 -6.82
CA ALA A 17 12.21 -23.60 -5.78
C ALA A 17 11.13 -23.42 -4.72
N GLU A 18 10.87 -22.19 -4.26
CA GLU A 18 9.79 -21.88 -3.32
C GLU A 18 8.42 -22.31 -3.85
N VAL A 19 8.13 -21.94 -5.11
CA VAL A 19 6.86 -22.27 -5.77
C VAL A 19 6.67 -23.78 -5.91
N ARG A 20 7.72 -24.51 -6.28
CA ARG A 20 7.67 -25.99 -6.34
C ARG A 20 7.44 -26.59 -4.95
N ALA A 21 8.18 -26.12 -3.95
CA ALA A 21 8.07 -26.63 -2.59
C ALA A 21 6.66 -26.40 -2.00
N ALA A 22 6.02 -25.27 -2.29
CA ALA A 22 4.64 -25.01 -1.86
C ALA A 22 3.65 -26.02 -2.46
N VAL A 23 3.83 -26.41 -3.73
CA VAL A 23 3.02 -27.46 -4.37
C VAL A 23 3.35 -28.84 -3.80
N GLU A 24 4.62 -29.16 -3.60
CA GLU A 24 5.08 -30.45 -3.02
C GLU A 24 4.56 -30.66 -1.59
N ARG A 25 4.46 -29.59 -0.80
CA ARG A 25 3.85 -29.63 0.54
C ARG A 25 2.32 -29.73 0.52
N GLY A 26 1.69 -29.62 -0.66
CA GLY A 26 0.24 -29.67 -0.80
C GLY A 26 -0.48 -28.38 -0.40
N GLU A 27 0.24 -27.27 -0.23
CA GLU A 27 -0.36 -25.95 0.06
C GLU A 27 -1.15 -25.42 -1.14
N TYR A 28 -0.74 -25.81 -2.35
CA TYR A 28 -1.38 -25.47 -3.62
C TYR A 28 -1.46 -26.68 -4.54
N GLY A 29 -2.52 -26.77 -5.35
CA GLY A 29 -2.71 -27.86 -6.31
C GLY A 29 -1.88 -27.71 -7.58
N SER A 30 -1.33 -26.52 -7.86
CA SER A 30 -0.45 -26.29 -9.01
C SER A 30 0.40 -25.04 -8.90
N VAL A 31 1.49 -24.98 -9.67
CA VAL A 31 2.31 -23.77 -9.85
C VAL A 31 1.47 -22.58 -10.29
N SER A 32 0.53 -22.79 -11.21
CA SER A 32 -0.34 -21.72 -11.70
C SER A 32 -1.26 -21.18 -10.61
N GLU A 33 -1.56 -21.96 -9.58
CA GLU A 33 -2.35 -21.50 -8.43
C GLU A 33 -1.53 -20.58 -7.52
N VAL A 34 -0.29 -20.97 -7.20
CA VAL A 34 0.65 -20.13 -6.45
C VAL A 34 0.82 -18.76 -7.13
N VAL A 35 1.05 -18.77 -8.46
CA VAL A 35 1.24 -17.53 -9.22
C VAL A 35 -0.05 -16.68 -9.24
N ARG A 36 -1.22 -17.30 -9.39
CA ARG A 36 -2.49 -16.55 -9.33
C ARG A 36 -2.70 -15.92 -7.97
N ASP A 37 -2.33 -16.60 -6.89
CA ASP A 37 -2.47 -16.08 -5.54
C ASP A 37 -1.54 -14.91 -5.27
N ALA A 38 -0.26 -15.06 -5.62
CA ALA A 38 0.71 -13.96 -5.58
C ALA A 38 0.26 -12.73 -6.39
N LEU A 39 -0.40 -12.95 -7.54
CA LEU A 39 -0.95 -11.86 -8.35
C LEU A 39 -2.17 -11.17 -7.70
N ARG A 40 -2.98 -11.88 -6.90
CA ARG A 40 -4.07 -11.26 -6.13
C ARG A 40 -3.51 -10.37 -5.04
N ASP A 41 -2.52 -10.85 -4.30
CA ASP A 41 -1.86 -10.07 -3.25
C ASP A 41 -1.15 -8.84 -3.81
N TRP A 42 -0.45 -9.02 -4.94
CA TRP A 42 0.17 -7.91 -5.66
C TRP A 42 -0.83 -6.86 -6.11
N ARG A 43 -2.02 -7.27 -6.58
CA ARG A 43 -3.09 -6.36 -6.98
C ARG A 43 -3.68 -5.64 -5.77
N MET A 44 -3.95 -6.35 -4.68
CA MET A 44 -4.50 -5.78 -3.45
C MET A 44 -3.56 -4.69 -2.91
N ARG A 45 -2.26 -4.97 -2.82
CA ARG A 45 -1.25 -3.99 -2.40
C ARG A 45 -1.31 -2.72 -3.25
N ARG A 46 -1.36 -2.87 -4.58
CA ARG A 46 -1.46 -1.71 -5.49
C ARG A 46 -2.76 -0.93 -5.34
N THR A 47 -3.86 -1.59 -5.04
CA THR A 47 -5.13 -0.91 -4.77
C THR A 47 -5.03 -0.07 -3.50
N VAL A 48 -4.41 -0.60 -2.44
CA VAL A 48 -4.16 0.17 -1.21
C VAL A 48 -3.25 1.35 -1.48
N ASP A 49 -2.10 1.14 -2.13
CA ASP A 49 -1.16 2.21 -2.48
C ASP A 49 -1.84 3.33 -3.30
N ALA A 50 -2.72 2.96 -4.24
CA ALA A 50 -3.45 3.93 -5.04
C ALA A 50 -4.46 4.75 -4.22
N LEU A 51 -5.17 4.11 -3.29
CA LEU A 51 -6.10 4.80 -2.38
C LEU A 51 -5.36 5.75 -1.45
N GLU A 52 -4.21 5.36 -0.93
CA GLU A 52 -3.36 6.21 -0.08
C GLU A 52 -2.89 7.46 -0.85
N ILE A 53 -2.44 7.29 -2.09
CA ILE A 53 -2.02 8.42 -2.94
C ILE A 53 -3.19 9.36 -3.23
N GLU A 54 -4.39 8.83 -3.53
CA GLU A 54 -5.57 9.64 -3.76
C GLU A 54 -5.98 10.41 -2.51
N GLU A 55 -5.91 9.79 -1.32
CA GLU A 55 -6.21 10.48 -0.07
C GLU A 55 -5.18 11.59 0.23
N LEU A 56 -3.89 11.34 -0.02
CA LEU A 56 -2.86 12.37 0.10
C LEU A 56 -3.12 13.54 -0.85
N ARG A 57 -3.52 13.27 -2.10
CA ARG A 57 -3.89 14.31 -3.08
C ARG A 57 -5.10 15.11 -2.59
N ARG A 58 -6.11 14.44 -2.04
CA ARG A 58 -7.30 15.08 -1.47
C ARG A 58 -6.94 16.01 -0.31
N LEU A 59 -6.10 15.55 0.63
CA LEU A 59 -5.63 16.35 1.77
C LEU A 59 -4.79 17.55 1.36
N VAL A 60 -3.94 17.41 0.33
CA VAL A 60 -3.19 18.54 -0.25
C VAL A 60 -4.14 19.56 -0.87
N ALA A 61 -5.13 19.13 -1.66
CA ALA A 61 -6.12 20.03 -2.24
C ALA A 61 -6.91 20.75 -1.15
N GLU A 62 -7.36 20.04 -0.11
CA GLU A 62 -8.01 20.63 1.06
C GLU A 62 -7.12 21.69 1.73
N GLY A 63 -5.82 21.42 1.89
CA GLY A 63 -4.86 22.39 2.42
C GLY A 63 -4.69 23.63 1.55
N ILE A 64 -4.63 23.46 0.22
CA ILE A 64 -4.55 24.59 -0.73
C ILE A 64 -5.83 25.43 -0.67
N ASP A 65 -6.99 24.78 -0.58
CA ASP A 65 -8.30 25.44 -0.54
C ASP A 65 -8.64 26.03 0.84
N SER A 66 -7.87 25.70 1.88
CA SER A 66 -8.08 26.17 3.26
C SER A 66 -7.75 27.66 3.48
N GLY A 67 -7.21 28.33 2.46
CA GLY A 67 -6.87 29.75 2.49
C GLY A 67 -5.38 30.00 2.68
N PRO A 68 -4.99 31.28 2.90
CA PRO A 68 -3.58 31.64 2.97
C PRO A 68 -2.89 31.00 4.19
N GLY A 69 -1.63 30.64 4.02
CA GLY A 69 -0.78 30.17 5.11
C GLY A 69 -0.69 31.21 6.24
N LEU A 70 -0.70 30.73 7.48
CA LEU A 70 -0.53 31.55 8.67
C LEU A 70 0.96 31.67 9.04
N ASP A 71 1.32 32.78 9.67
CA ASP A 71 2.67 32.93 10.23
C ASP A 71 2.94 31.86 11.28
N ALA A 72 4.02 31.12 11.11
CA ALA A 72 4.35 29.98 11.97
C ALA A 72 4.58 30.40 13.42
N GLY A 73 5.20 31.56 13.66
CA GLY A 73 5.47 32.09 15.00
C GLY A 73 4.18 32.34 15.76
N LEU A 74 3.22 33.03 15.14
CA LEU A 74 1.89 33.30 15.72
C LEU A 74 1.11 32.01 16.01
N VAL A 75 1.20 31.02 15.11
CA VAL A 75 0.57 29.70 15.33
C VAL A 75 1.19 29.00 16.55
N PHE A 76 2.52 28.96 16.64
CA PHE A 76 3.19 28.31 17.77
C PHE A 76 2.95 29.02 19.10
N ASP A 77 2.91 30.35 19.11
CA ASP A 77 2.56 31.14 20.30
C ASP A 77 1.14 30.82 20.78
N ARG A 78 0.17 30.75 19.86
CA ARG A 78 -1.20 30.37 20.17
C ARG A 78 -1.29 28.93 20.70
N LEU A 79 -0.57 27.99 20.08
CA LEU A 79 -0.55 26.59 20.52
C LEU A 79 0.07 26.44 21.91
N ARG A 80 1.18 27.13 22.20
CA ARG A 80 1.81 27.16 23.53
C ARG A 80 0.89 27.78 24.58
N ALA A 81 0.19 28.87 24.27
CA ALA A 81 -0.79 29.45 25.18
C ALA A 81 -1.97 28.50 25.47
N ARG A 82 -2.39 27.71 24.48
CA ARG A 82 -3.52 26.77 24.60
C ARG A 82 -3.15 25.47 25.32
N PHE A 83 -1.97 24.92 25.07
CA PHE A 83 -1.57 23.58 25.51
C PHE A 83 -0.40 23.56 26.49
N GLY A 84 0.31 24.67 26.67
CA GLY A 84 1.47 24.79 27.56
C GLY A 84 1.13 24.75 29.06
N GLY A 85 -0.15 24.63 29.41
CA GLY A 85 -0.63 24.50 30.79
C GLY A 85 -0.77 23.05 31.29
N THR A 86 -0.34 22.03 30.54
CA THR A 86 -0.37 20.62 30.99
C THR A 86 1.04 20.07 31.15
N THR A 87 1.76 20.60 32.14
CA THR A 87 2.90 19.92 32.76
C THR A 87 2.90 20.24 34.26
N ALA A 88 2.08 19.50 35.02
CA ALA A 88 2.29 19.02 36.40
C ALA A 88 0.96 18.44 36.91
#